data_AF-A0A522EGV3-F1
#
_entry.id   AF-A0A522EGV3-F1
#
_cell.length_a   1.000
_cell.length_b   1.000
_cell.length_c   1.000
_cell.angle_alpha   90.00
_cell.angle_beta   90.00
_cell.angle_gamma   90.00
#
_symmetry.space_group_name_H-M   'P 1'
#
loop_
_entity.id
_entity.type
_entity.pdbx_description
1 polymer ?
#
loop_
_entity_poly.entity_id
_entity_poly.type
_entity_poly.pdbx_seq_one_letter_code
_entity_poly.pdbx_strand_id
1 'polypeptide(L)' 'MNKRRLLKSIKSFEKLISKHKEKIEREKRKSMPDTGLIRYWEKEIRIYTEEINKANRKLKRGR' A
#
# COMPACT_ATOMS: atom_id res chain seq x y z
N MET A 1 13.20 -16.65 6.38
CA MET A 1 11.82 -16.12 6.18
C MET A 1 11.23 -16.83 4.96
N ASN A 2 10.13 -17.57 5.13
CA ASN A 2 9.65 -18.50 4.09
C ASN A 2 8.95 -17.75 2.93
N LYS A 3 9.17 -18.15 1.67
CA LYS A 3 8.65 -17.50 0.45
C LYS A 3 7.14 -17.24 0.51
N ARG A 4 6.39 -18.19 1.07
CA ARG A 4 4.94 -18.10 1.28
C ARG A 4 4.53 -16.95 2.22
N ARG A 5 5.32 -16.66 3.27
CA ARG A 5 5.03 -15.56 4.20
C ARG A 5 5.21 -14.20 3.51
N LEU A 6 6.27 -14.03 2.73
CA LEU A 6 6.50 -12.80 1.95
C LEU A 6 5.38 -12.53 0.96
N LEU A 7 4.92 -13.56 0.22
CA LEU A 7 3.78 -13.43 -0.70
C LEU A 7 2.48 -13.06 0.03
N LYS A 8 2.23 -13.63 1.21
CA LYS A 8 1.06 -13.26 2.03
C LYS A 8 1.14 -11.81 2.48
N SER A 9 2.30 -11.35 2.94
CA SER A 9 2.52 -9.94 3.32
C SER A 9 2.30 -8.99 2.15
N ILE A 10 2.82 -9.31 0.96
CA ILE A 10 2.61 -8.51 -0.26
C ILE A 10 1.11 -8.38 -0.54
N LYS A 11 0.36 -9.49 -0.57
CA LYS A 11 -1.10 -9.44 -0.78
C LYS A 11 -1.84 -8.61 0.27
N SER A 12 -1.42 -8.68 1.53
CA SER A 12 -2.01 -7.86 2.60
C SER A 12 -1.74 -6.36 2.36
N PHE A 13 -0.52 -5.99 1.99
CA PHE A 13 -0.17 -4.60 1.67
C PHE A 13 -0.89 -4.11 0.41
N GLU A 14 -1.03 -4.93 -0.63
CA GLU A 14 -1.82 -4.58 -1.83
C GLU A 14 -3.28 -4.29 -1.49
N LYS A 15 -3.90 -5.10 -0.62
CA LYS A 15 -5.27 -4.87 -0.15
C LYS A 15 -5.41 -3.56 0.62
N LEU A 16 -4.44 -3.24 1.47
CA LEU A 16 -4.41 -1.97 2.21
C LEU A 16 -4.26 -0.78 1.24
N ILE A 17 -3.34 -0.87 0.27
CA ILE A 17 -3.15 0.15 -0.76
C ILE A 17 -4.46 0.40 -1.53
N SER A 18 -5.14 -0.66 -1.97
CA SER A 18 -6.44 -0.53 -2.66
C SER A 18 -7.46 0.21 -1.80
N LYS A 19 -7.58 -0.19 -0.53
CA LYS A 19 -8.51 0.45 0.41
C LYS A 19 -8.18 1.93 0.65
N HIS A 20 -6.91 2.30 0.75
CA HIS A 20 -6.50 3.70 0.87
C HIS A 20 -6.75 4.49 -0.42
N LYS A 21 -6.53 3.91 -1.60
CA LYS A 21 -6.86 4.54 -2.89
C LYS A 21 -8.36 4.83 -3.00
N GLU A 22 -9.21 3.85 -2.68
CA GLU A 22 -10.67 4.04 -2.68
C GLU A 22 -11.11 5.13 -1.71
N LYS A 23 -10.49 5.20 -0.53
CA LYS A 23 -10.72 6.28 0.45
C LYS A 23 -10.34 7.65 -0.10
N ILE A 24 -9.16 7.76 -0.73
CA ILE A 24 -8.70 9.00 -1.37
C ILE A 24 -9.69 9.42 -2.47
N GLU A 25 -10.11 8.51 -3.34
CA GLU A 25 -11.06 8.82 -4.42
C GLU A 25 -12.43 9.25 -3.88
N ARG A 26 -12.90 8.63 -2.79
CA ARG A 26 -14.13 9.04 -2.12
C ARG A 26 -14.00 10.45 -1.52
N GLU A 27 -12.87 10.74 -0.88
CA GLU A 27 -12.61 12.04 -0.26
C GLU A 27 -12.49 13.15 -1.32
N LYS A 28 -11.79 12.89 -2.42
CA LYS A 28 -11.64 13.81 -3.55
C LYS A 28 -12.96 14.16 -4.24
N ARG A 29 -13.98 13.30 -4.13
CA ARG A 29 -15.32 13.56 -4.67
C ARG A 29 -16.21 14.41 -3.76
N LYS A 30 -15.80 14.68 -2.53
CA LYS A 30 -16.56 15.57 -1.63
C LYS A 30 -16.40 17.02 -2.07
N SER A 31 -17.42 17.84 -1.77
CA SER A 31 -17.41 19.28 -2.06
C SER A 31 -16.30 20.05 -1.34
N MET A 32 -15.91 19.60 -0.15
CA MET A 32 -14.69 20.04 0.56
C MET A 32 -13.85 18.80 0.89
N PRO A 33 -12.84 18.49 0.08
CA PRO A 33 -11.94 17.37 0.35
C PRO A 33 -10.96 17.70 1.49
N ASP A 34 -10.79 16.76 2.42
CA ASP A 34 -9.75 16.87 3.44
C ASP A 34 -8.36 16.50 2.86
N THR A 35 -7.60 17.52 2.49
CA THR A 35 -6.25 17.34 1.94
C THR A 35 -5.25 16.77 2.94
N GLY A 36 -5.46 16.97 4.25
CA GLY A 36 -4.61 16.38 5.30
C GLY A 36 -4.80 14.88 5.37
N LEU A 37 -6.05 14.43 5.32
CA LEU A 37 -6.43 13.02 5.30
C LEU A 37 -5.94 12.32 4.02
N ILE A 38 -6.07 12.98 2.87
CA ILE A 38 -5.55 12.48 1.59
C ILE A 38 -4.03 12.30 1.67
N ARG A 39 -3.29 13.33 2.12
CA ARG A 39 -1.82 13.25 2.28
C ARG A 39 -1.40 12.15 3.23
N TYR A 40 -2.15 11.96 4.32
CA TYR A 40 -1.90 10.88 5.27
C TYR A 40 -2.01 9.50 4.59
N TRP A 41 -3.10 9.25 3.85
CA TRP A 41 -3.28 7.99 3.13
C TRP A 41 -2.28 7.81 1.99
N GLU A 42 -1.88 8.87 1.29
CA GLU A 42 -0.81 8.83 0.28
C GLU A 42 0.53 8.44 0.90
N LYS A 43 0.85 8.95 2.08
CA LYS A 43 2.05 8.57 2.84
C LYS A 43 2.02 7.10 3.22
N GLU A 44 0.89 6.59 3.71
CA GLU A 44 0.73 5.16 4.03
C GLU A 44 0.89 4.29 2.79
N ILE A 45 0.27 4.66 1.66
CA ILE A 45 0.43 3.94 0.38
C ILE A 45 1.91 3.86 -0.03
N ARG A 46 2.66 4.96 0.12
CA ARG A 46 4.09 4.99 -0.20
C ARG A 46 4.88 3.99 0.66
N ILE A 47 4.64 3.98 1.97
CA ILE A 47 5.30 3.05 2.90
C ILE A 47 4.98 1.60 2.52
N TYR A 48 3.70 1.26 2.31
CA TYR A 48 3.31 -0.09 1.92
C TYR A 48 3.92 -0.51 0.57
N THR A 49 4.01 0.42 -0.39
CA THR A 49 4.65 0.17 -1.69
C THR A 49 6.15 -0.11 -1.53
N GLU A 50 6.85 0.61 -0.66
CA GLU A 50 8.27 0.35 -0.36
C GLU A 50 8.46 -1.02 0.30
N GLU A 51 7.59 -1.42 1.22
CA GLU A 51 7.63 -2.74 1.86
C GLU A 51 7.37 -3.88 0.86
N ILE A 52 6.42 -3.71 -0.07
CA ILE A 52 6.20 -4.63 -1.19
C ILE A 52 7.46 -4.74 -2.06
N ASN A 53 8.08 -3.61 -2.40
CA ASN A 53 9.30 -3.59 -3.20
C ASN A 53 10.46 -4.31 -2.50
N LYS A 54 10.64 -4.12 -1.19
CA LYS A 54 11.63 -4.85 -0.39
C LYS A 54 11.34 -6.35 -0.38
N ALA A 55 10.08 -6.74 -0.17
CA ALA A 55 9.67 -8.14 -0.18
C ALA A 55 9.90 -8.80 -1.56
N ASN A 56 9.55 -8.11 -2.65
CA ASN A 56 9.79 -8.55 -4.02
C ASN A 56 11.28 -8.69 -4.34
N ARG A 57 12.13 -7.73 -3.92
CA ARG A 57 13.59 -7.83 -4.07
C ARG A 57 14.14 -9.06 -3.35
N LYS A 58 13.65 -9.38 -2.15
CA LYS A 58 14.02 -10.60 -1.40
C LYS A 58 13.57 -11.88 -2.12
N LEU A 59 12.36 -11.88 -2.70
CA LEU A 59 11.86 -13.00 -3.48
C LEU A 59 12.69 -13.27 -4.73
N LYS A 60 13.18 -12.21 -5.40
CA LYS A 60 14.00 -12.33 -6.62
C LYS A 60 15.42 -12.83 -6.33
N ARG A 61 15.99 -12.50 -5.16
CA ARG A 61 17.34 -12.94 -4.75
C ARG A 61 17.43 -14.41 -4.32
N GLY A 62 16.30 -15.03 -3.94
CA GLY A 62 16.23 -16.44 -3.56
C GLY A 62 15.74 -17.34 -4.68
N ARG A 63 15.84 -16.92 -5.94
CA ARG A 63 15.49 -17.67 -7.14
C ARG A 63 16.76 -17.99 -7.90
#